data_AF-A0A7Y4YU85-F1
#
_entry.id   AF-A0A7Y4YU85-F1
#
_cell.length_a   1.000
_cell.length_b   1.000
_cell.length_c   1.000
_cell.angle_alpha   90.00
_cell.angle_beta   90.00
_cell.angle_gamma   90.00
#
_symmetry.space_group_name_H-M   'P 1'
#
loop_
_entity.id
_entity.type
_entity.pdbx_description
1 polymer ?
#
loop_
_entity_poly.entity_id
_entity_poly.type
_entity_poly.pdbx_seq_one_letter_code
_entity_poly.pdbx_strand_id
1 'polypeptide(L)'
;MFEQDTPNLPVNNLHPLLPLRDVVVFPHMVIPLFVGRAKSIKALESAMEAGKPIALVAQKSAAKDDPSTDDLYSIGSMANILQMLKLPDGTVKVLVEGTHRANILHVIDAKSHFDAEVKIVPAEDGTDSESEAMRRVLITQFDQYVKLNKKIPPEILTSLAGIDDAGRLADTIAAHLPLKLEQKQEVLEIFGIRKRLDHLLGLLEGEIDILQVEKRIRGRVRRQMEKSQREYYLNEQVKAIQKELGEGEDGADFEDVEKKIKAAHMPKEARTKAEAE
;
A
#
# COMPACT_ATOMS: atom_id res chain seq x y z
N MET A 1 51.70 4.45 14.91
CA MET A 1 50.57 4.92 15.72
C MET A 1 50.02 6.12 14.96
N PHE A 2 49.06 5.89 14.08
CA PHE A 2 48.47 6.94 13.25
C PHE A 2 47.21 7.43 13.96
N GLU A 3 47.33 8.53 14.69
CA GLU A 3 46.16 9.33 15.07
C GLU A 3 45.59 9.88 13.77
N GLN A 4 44.42 9.37 13.38
CA GLN A 4 43.63 9.97 12.31
C GLN A 4 43.00 11.23 12.90
N ASP A 5 43.43 12.38 12.41
CA ASP A 5 42.78 13.68 12.61
C ASP A 5 41.30 13.55 12.19
N THR A 6 40.42 13.42 13.17
CA THR A 6 38.99 13.67 12.98
C THR A 6 38.82 15.13 12.62
N PRO A 7 38.28 15.49 11.44
CA PRO A 7 38.06 16.88 11.09
C PRO A 7 37.15 17.51 12.16
N ASN A 8 37.63 18.58 12.77
CA ASN A 8 36.91 19.36 13.77
C ASN A 8 35.80 20.15 13.07
N LEU A 9 34.72 19.45 12.74
CA LEU A 9 33.50 20.02 12.16
C LEU A 9 32.74 20.76 13.26
N PRO A 10 32.07 21.88 12.96
CA PRO A 10 31.25 22.57 13.93
C PRO A 10 30.17 21.62 14.47
N VAL A 11 30.18 21.39 15.78
CA VAL A 11 29.32 20.45 16.55
C VAL A 11 27.81 20.68 16.34
N ASN A 12 27.43 21.79 15.69
CA ASN A 12 26.03 22.20 15.50
C ASN A 12 25.24 21.43 14.42
N ASN A 13 25.88 20.64 13.55
CA ASN A 13 25.18 19.90 12.49
C ASN A 13 25.16 18.37 12.67
N LEU A 14 25.59 17.88 13.85
CA LEU A 14 25.61 16.48 14.21
C LEU A 14 24.31 16.06 14.90
N HIS A 15 23.61 15.10 14.28
CA HIS A 15 22.33 14.58 14.73
C HIS A 15 22.34 13.05 14.82
N PRO A 16 21.71 12.47 15.86
CA PRO A 16 21.50 11.03 15.92
C PRO A 16 20.71 10.55 14.70
N LEU A 17 21.24 9.54 14.01
CA LEU A 17 20.67 8.96 12.81
C LEU A 17 19.94 7.65 13.12
N LEU A 18 18.73 7.54 12.61
CA LEU A 18 17.90 6.34 12.71
C LEU A 18 17.66 5.76 11.31
N PRO A 19 18.27 4.59 10.99
CA PRO A 19 17.98 3.88 9.76
C PRO A 19 16.58 3.27 9.80
N LEU A 20 15.75 3.57 8.81
CA LEU A 20 14.38 3.07 8.70
C LEU A 20 14.30 1.96 7.66
N ARG A 21 13.56 0.89 7.98
CA ARG A 21 13.24 -0.20 7.05
C ARG A 21 11.87 0.07 6.42
N ASP A 22 11.78 -0.07 5.11
CA ASP A 22 10.52 -0.05 4.34
C ASP A 22 9.66 1.21 4.51
N VAL A 23 10.20 2.29 5.07
CA VAL A 23 9.47 3.54 5.26
C VAL A 23 10.34 4.76 4.98
N VAL A 24 9.72 5.73 4.31
CA VAL A 24 10.23 7.08 4.10
C VAL A 24 9.32 8.03 4.87
N VAL A 25 9.91 8.91 5.69
CA VAL A 25 9.16 9.91 6.46
C VAL A 25 9.22 11.24 5.77
N PHE A 26 8.08 11.76 5.34
CA PHE A 26 7.98 13.07 4.71
C PHE A 26 7.89 14.21 5.74
N PRO A 27 8.22 15.45 5.37
CA PRO A 27 7.89 16.63 6.17
C PRO A 27 6.41 16.67 6.57
N HIS A 28 6.13 17.09 7.81
CA HIS A 28 4.81 17.15 8.47
C HIS A 28 4.10 15.79 8.65
N MET A 29 4.74 14.68 8.28
CA MET A 29 4.21 13.34 8.49
C MET A 29 4.42 12.92 9.94
N VAL A 30 3.33 12.53 10.61
CA VAL A 30 3.37 11.93 11.94
C VAL A 30 3.19 10.42 11.82
N ILE A 31 4.17 9.65 12.28
CA ILE A 31 4.12 8.19 12.18
C ILE A 31 4.70 7.52 13.44
N PRO A 32 4.05 6.47 13.98
CA PRO A 32 4.65 5.64 15.01
C PRO A 32 5.70 4.71 14.40
N LEU A 33 6.90 4.69 14.98
CA LEU A 33 7.99 3.78 14.65
C LEU A 33 8.20 2.80 15.80
N PHE A 34 8.50 1.55 15.46
CA PHE A 34 8.85 0.50 16.40
C PHE A 34 10.34 0.21 16.26
N VAL A 35 11.08 0.42 17.34
CA VAL A 35 12.54 0.35 17.36
C VAL A 35 12.99 -0.73 18.34
N GLY A 36 13.63 -1.78 17.82
CA GLY A 36 14.16 -2.89 18.61
C GLY A 36 15.69 -2.98 18.65
N ARG A 37 16.40 -2.31 17.73
CA ARG A 37 17.87 -2.37 17.68
C ARG A 37 18.48 -1.54 18.80
N ALA A 38 19.42 -2.12 19.57
CA ALA A 38 20.04 -1.44 20.70
C ALA A 38 20.74 -0.11 20.32
N LYS A 39 21.44 -0.07 19.17
CA LYS A 39 22.06 1.17 18.66
C LYS A 39 21.01 2.26 18.37
N SER A 40 19.89 1.88 17.78
CA SER A 40 18.79 2.79 17.46
C SER A 40 18.06 3.31 18.70
N ILE A 41 17.86 2.47 19.70
CA ILE A 41 17.28 2.88 20.99
C ILE A 41 18.19 3.92 21.67
N LYS A 42 19.50 3.68 21.69
CA LYS A 42 20.48 4.64 22.22
C LYS A 42 20.50 5.96 21.48
N ALA A 43 20.37 5.94 20.14
CA ALA A 43 20.27 7.16 19.33
C ALA A 43 19.07 8.02 19.76
N LEU A 44 17.92 7.38 19.98
CA LEU A 44 16.71 8.07 20.41
C LEU A 44 16.81 8.61 21.84
N GLU A 45 17.39 7.83 22.77
CA GLU A 45 17.63 8.28 24.15
C GLU A 45 18.55 9.50 24.17
N SER A 46 19.67 9.45 23.43
CA SER A 46 20.62 10.56 23.32
C SER A 46 19.97 11.80 22.70
N ALA A 47 19.15 11.64 21.66
CA ALA A 47 18.43 12.75 21.04
C ALA A 47 17.44 13.42 22.00
N MET A 48 16.70 12.62 22.77
CA MET A 48 15.75 13.12 23.77
C MET A 48 16.45 13.85 24.91
N GLU A 49 17.54 13.30 25.44
CA GLU A 49 18.33 13.93 26.52
C GLU A 49 18.93 15.27 26.07
N ALA A 50 19.39 15.35 24.82
CA ALA A 50 19.97 16.55 24.25
C ALA A 50 18.93 17.55 23.70
N GLY A 51 17.64 17.19 23.67
CA GLY A 51 16.58 17.98 23.04
C GLY A 51 16.81 18.23 21.55
N LYS A 52 17.51 17.32 20.87
CA LYS A 52 17.89 17.44 19.45
C LYS A 52 16.91 16.70 18.54
N PRO A 53 16.66 17.21 17.32
CA PRO A 53 15.96 16.45 16.31
C PRO A 53 16.83 15.29 15.82
N ILE A 54 16.17 14.25 15.32
CA ILE A 54 16.81 13.04 14.76
C ILE A 54 16.80 13.07 13.24
N ALA A 55 17.81 12.46 12.62
CA ALA A 55 17.87 12.25 11.19
C ALA A 55 17.26 10.88 10.85
N LEU A 56 16.17 10.87 10.09
CA LEU A 56 15.51 9.66 9.61
C LEU A 56 15.93 9.37 8.17
N VAL A 57 16.50 8.19 7.93
CA VAL A 57 17.03 7.83 6.62
C VAL A 57 16.56 6.42 6.26
N ALA A 58 15.99 6.26 5.06
CA ALA A 58 15.60 4.96 4.57
C ALA A 58 16.83 4.10 4.21
N GLN A 59 16.71 2.79 4.41
CA GLN A 59 17.68 1.81 3.92
C GLN A 59 17.34 1.43 2.48
N LYS A 60 18.37 1.29 1.63
CA LYS A 60 18.21 0.79 0.25
C LYS A 60 17.76 -0.67 0.21
N SER A 61 18.08 -1.45 1.25
CA SER A 61 17.67 -2.85 1.39
C SER A 61 17.20 -3.12 2.81
N ALA A 62 15.94 -3.52 2.96
CA ALA A 62 15.36 -3.85 4.27
C ALA A 62 15.86 -5.17 4.88
N ALA A 63 16.55 -6.00 4.08
CA ALA A 63 17.05 -7.31 4.50
C ALA A 63 18.29 -7.23 5.42
N LYS A 64 18.98 -6.08 5.47
CA LYS A 64 20.18 -5.91 6.29
C LYS A 64 19.84 -5.44 7.70
N ASP A 65 20.16 -6.28 8.69
CA ASP A 65 19.95 -5.96 10.10
C ASP A 65 20.94 -4.93 10.64
N ASP A 66 22.15 -4.87 10.11
CA ASP A 66 23.12 -3.80 10.38
C ASP A 66 23.52 -3.15 9.04
N PRO A 67 22.84 -2.06 8.64
CA PRO A 67 23.18 -1.36 7.41
C PRO A 67 24.53 -0.65 7.55
N SER A 68 25.35 -0.74 6.52
CA SER A 68 26.52 0.13 6.37
C SER A 68 26.08 1.52 5.89
N THR A 69 27.00 2.49 5.90
CA THR A 69 26.74 3.85 5.40
C THR A 69 26.26 3.85 3.95
N ASP A 70 26.81 2.95 3.12
CA ASP A 70 26.49 2.85 1.69
C ASP A 70 25.11 2.23 1.43
N ASP A 71 24.56 1.54 2.44
CA ASP A 71 23.22 0.94 2.40
C ASP A 71 22.11 1.96 2.71
N LEU A 72 22.45 3.20 3.03
CA LEU A 72 21.50 4.28 3.32
C LEU A 72 21.32 5.19 2.10
N TYR A 73 20.13 5.77 1.98
CA TYR A 73 19.92 6.87 1.04
C TYR A 73 20.62 8.14 1.52
N SER A 74 21.05 8.99 0.59
CA SER A 74 21.70 10.27 0.91
C SER A 74 20.71 11.34 1.35
N ILE A 75 19.43 11.21 0.98
CA ILE A 75 18.37 12.14 1.39
C ILE A 75 17.48 11.46 2.42
N GLY A 76 17.27 12.17 3.52
CA GLY A 76 16.38 11.78 4.61
C GLY A 76 15.50 12.95 5.06
N SER A 77 14.95 12.80 6.26
CA SER A 77 14.09 13.79 6.89
C SER A 77 14.52 14.03 8.32
N MET A 78 14.63 15.30 8.71
CA MET A 78 14.78 15.68 10.11
C MET A 78 13.45 15.51 10.81
N ALA A 79 13.44 14.90 11.99
CA ALA A 79 12.21 14.66 12.73
C ALA A 79 12.33 15.04 14.21
N ASN A 80 11.21 15.50 14.76
CA ASN A 80 11.04 15.70 16.18
C ASN A 80 10.45 14.45 16.82
N ILE A 81 10.91 14.11 18.02
CA ILE A 81 10.34 13.04 18.82
C ILE A 81 9.18 13.63 19.63
N LEU A 82 7.95 13.22 19.32
CA LEU A 82 6.74 13.68 20.02
C LEU A 82 6.48 12.86 21.28
N GLN A 83 6.69 11.55 21.21
CA GLN A 83 6.42 10.64 22.32
C GLN A 83 7.32 9.41 22.23
N MET A 84 7.75 8.88 23.37
CA MET A 84 8.47 7.62 23.47
C MET A 84 7.84 6.75 24.56
N LEU A 85 7.62 5.47 24.26
CA LEU A 85 7.11 4.47 25.19
C LEU A 85 7.94 3.19 25.07
N LYS A 86 8.55 2.77 26.18
CA LYS A 86 9.21 1.46 26.28
C LYS A 86 8.16 0.38 26.50
N LEU A 87 8.15 -0.64 25.64
CA LEU A 87 7.23 -1.76 25.73
C LEU A 87 7.85 -2.87 26.60
N PRO A 88 7.02 -3.74 27.22
CA PRO A 88 7.50 -4.82 28.09
C PRO A 88 8.41 -5.85 27.40
N ASP A 89 8.35 -5.92 26.07
CA ASP A 89 9.18 -6.80 25.24
C ASP A 89 10.60 -6.24 24.99
N GLY A 90 10.90 -5.06 25.53
CA GLY A 90 12.19 -4.38 25.35
C GLY A 90 12.29 -3.52 24.10
N THR A 91 11.24 -3.48 23.25
CA THR A 91 11.18 -2.57 22.11
C THR A 91 10.69 -1.18 22.53
N VAL A 92 11.01 -0.17 21.72
CA VAL A 92 10.57 1.21 21.95
C VAL A 92 9.62 1.62 20.85
N LYS A 93 8.40 2.02 21.24
CA LYS A 93 7.45 2.69 20.35
C LYS A 93 7.69 4.19 20.45
N VAL A 94 8.05 4.82 19.34
CA VAL A 94 8.29 6.27 19.26
C VAL A 94 7.34 6.90 18.25
N LEU A 95 6.74 8.02 18.61
CA LEU A 95 5.95 8.85 17.68
C LEU A 95 6.84 9.99 17.22
N VAL A 96 7.05 10.10 15.90
CA VAL A 96 7.90 11.13 15.31
C VAL A 96 7.12 11.98 14.32
N GLU A 97 7.51 13.24 14.20
CA GLU A 97 7.01 14.18 13.19
C GLU A 97 8.17 14.60 12.29
N GLY A 98 8.07 14.32 10.99
CA GLY A 98 9.01 14.86 10.00
C GLY A 98 8.89 16.38 9.91
N THR A 99 10.00 17.09 9.75
CA THR A 99 10.04 18.55 9.74
C THR A 99 10.57 19.08 8.42
N HIS A 100 11.77 18.64 8.00
CA HIS A 100 12.44 19.14 6.81
C HIS A 100 13.17 18.01 6.10
N ARG A 101 13.28 18.13 4.78
CA ARG A 101 14.22 17.31 4.00
C ARG A 101 15.66 17.62 4.42
N ALA A 102 16.50 16.61 4.39
CA ALA A 102 17.87 16.70 4.84
C ALA A 102 18.80 15.92 3.91
N ASN A 103 19.92 16.53 3.54
CA ASN A 103 21.01 15.84 2.88
C ASN A 103 21.99 15.32 3.94
N ILE A 104 22.25 14.02 3.90
CA ILE A 104 23.14 13.30 4.80
C ILE A 104 24.55 13.37 4.19
N LEU A 105 25.40 14.22 4.77
CA LEU A 105 26.75 14.46 4.25
C LEU A 105 27.70 13.33 4.64
N HIS A 106 27.71 13.01 5.93
CA HIS A 106 28.57 11.98 6.50
C HIS A 106 27.81 11.23 7.60
N VAL A 107 27.99 9.90 7.63
CA VAL A 107 27.46 9.04 8.69
C VAL A 107 28.64 8.56 9.53
N ILE A 108 28.55 8.75 10.84
CA ILE A 108 29.58 8.45 11.82
C ILE A 108 29.08 7.32 12.72
N ASP A 109 29.77 6.18 12.73
CA ASP A 109 29.50 5.10 13.69
C ASP A 109 30.25 5.38 14.99
N ALA A 110 29.55 5.98 15.96
CA ALA A 110 30.10 6.27 17.29
C ALA A 110 30.19 5.00 18.18
N LYS A 111 30.03 3.80 17.62
CA LYS A 111 29.89 2.48 18.28
C LYS A 111 28.63 2.32 19.12
N SER A 112 28.17 3.37 19.79
CA SER A 112 26.95 3.40 20.59
C SER A 112 25.70 3.53 19.72
N HIS A 113 25.74 4.42 18.73
CA HIS A 113 24.71 4.69 17.75
C HIS A 113 25.34 5.34 16.50
N PHE A 114 24.53 5.53 15.46
CA PHE A 114 24.92 6.34 14.31
C PHE A 114 24.61 7.80 14.56
N ASP A 115 25.56 8.66 14.25
CA ASP A 115 25.34 10.08 14.06
C ASP A 115 25.47 10.42 12.58
N ALA A 116 24.87 11.53 12.18
CA ALA A 116 25.06 12.08 10.85
C ALA A 116 25.32 13.57 10.90
N GLU A 117 26.22 14.03 10.03
CA GLU A 117 26.28 15.41 9.64
C GLU A 117 25.20 15.67 8.60
N VAL A 118 24.31 16.61 8.91
CA VAL A 118 23.12 16.87 8.09
C VAL A 118 23.10 18.31 7.61
N LYS A 119 22.75 18.49 6.33
CA LYS A 119 22.40 19.78 5.76
C LYS A 119 20.91 19.84 5.47
N ILE A 120 20.19 20.72 6.17
CA ILE A 120 18.76 20.95 5.93
C ILE A 120 18.57 21.51 4.51
N VAL A 121 17.63 20.92 3.78
CA VAL A 121 17.18 21.44 2.47
C VAL A 121 16.09 22.46 2.73
N PRO A 122 16.29 23.75 2.37
CA PRO A 122 15.27 24.76 2.56
C PRO A 122 14.03 24.45 1.71
N ALA A 123 12.85 24.72 2.24
CA ALA A 123 11.62 24.63 1.46
C ALA A 123 11.60 25.73 0.39
N GLU A 124 11.24 25.38 -0.84
CA GLU A 124 10.91 26.36 -1.86
C GLU A 124 9.51 26.94 -1.60
N ASP A 125 9.30 28.20 -1.94
CA ASP A 125 7.96 28.78 -1.92
C ASP A 125 7.16 28.27 -3.12
N GLY A 126 6.09 27.52 -2.86
CA GLY A 126 5.23 26.91 -3.89
C GLY A 126 4.03 27.77 -4.32
N THR A 127 4.13 29.10 -4.18
CA THR A 127 2.99 30.03 -4.32
C THR A 127 2.78 30.55 -5.74
N ASP A 128 3.50 30.02 -6.73
CA ASP A 128 3.32 30.39 -8.12
C ASP A 128 2.00 29.84 -8.71
N SER A 129 1.44 30.53 -9.70
CA SER A 129 0.14 30.19 -10.28
C SER A 129 0.08 28.81 -10.92
N GLU A 130 1.21 28.29 -11.39
CA GLU A 130 1.29 26.96 -12.00
C GLU A 130 1.23 25.88 -10.91
N SER A 131 2.02 26.03 -9.83
CA SER A 131 1.95 25.17 -8.65
C SER A 131 0.54 25.12 -8.03
N GLU A 132 -0.14 26.28 -7.96
CA GLU A 132 -1.55 26.38 -7.53
C GLU A 132 -2.51 25.55 -8.42
N ALA A 133 -2.34 25.64 -9.75
CA ALA A 133 -3.16 24.88 -10.69
C ALA A 133 -2.91 23.37 -10.54
N MET A 134 -1.65 22.96 -10.46
CA MET A 134 -1.25 21.57 -10.23
C MET A 134 -1.77 21.04 -8.88
N ARG A 135 -1.76 21.88 -7.83
CA ARG A 135 -2.32 21.54 -6.52
C ARG A 135 -3.80 21.14 -6.65
N ARG A 136 -4.60 21.95 -7.35
CA ARG A 136 -6.04 21.66 -7.57
C ARG A 136 -6.26 20.37 -8.34
N VAL A 137 -5.44 20.11 -9.36
CA VAL A 137 -5.50 18.85 -10.13
C VAL A 137 -5.17 17.67 -9.23
N LEU A 138 -4.12 17.78 -8.41
CA LEU A 138 -3.69 16.73 -7.50
C LEU A 138 -4.76 16.40 -6.45
N ILE A 139 -5.42 17.40 -5.85
CA ILE A 139 -6.56 17.18 -4.95
C ILE A 139 -7.69 16.43 -5.67
N THR A 140 -8.01 16.84 -6.90
CA THR A 140 -9.09 16.23 -7.70
C THR A 140 -8.80 14.76 -8.01
N GLN A 141 -7.58 14.46 -8.44
CA GLN A 141 -7.14 13.08 -8.69
C GLN A 141 -7.12 12.26 -7.40
N PHE A 142 -6.68 12.85 -6.29
CA PHE A 142 -6.63 12.14 -5.01
C PHE A 142 -8.04 11.83 -4.47
N ASP A 143 -9.02 12.71 -4.66
CA ASP A 143 -10.43 12.43 -4.37
C ASP A 143 -10.95 11.23 -5.20
N GLN A 144 -10.64 11.17 -6.49
CA GLN A 144 -10.98 10.01 -7.32
C GLN A 144 -10.32 8.72 -6.81
N TYR A 145 -9.05 8.80 -6.41
CA TYR A 145 -8.33 7.68 -5.83
C TYR A 145 -8.95 7.19 -4.53
N VAL A 146 -9.30 8.08 -3.58
CA VAL A 146 -9.96 7.73 -2.31
C VAL A 146 -11.32 7.07 -2.55
N LYS A 147 -12.10 7.54 -3.53
CA LYS A 147 -13.38 6.91 -3.91
C LYS A 147 -13.23 5.48 -4.43
N LEU A 148 -12.10 5.17 -5.07
CA LEU A 148 -11.79 3.82 -5.54
C LEU A 148 -11.17 2.95 -4.43
N ASN A 149 -10.32 3.53 -3.58
CA ASN A 149 -9.64 2.86 -2.48
C ASN A 149 -10.30 3.12 -1.13
N LYS A 150 -11.28 2.27 -0.79
CA LYS A 150 -12.02 2.31 0.48
C LYS A 150 -11.18 2.09 1.75
N LYS A 151 -9.86 1.82 1.63
CA LYS A 151 -8.97 1.70 2.80
C LYS A 151 -8.61 3.06 3.39
N ILE A 152 -8.73 4.14 2.60
CA ILE A 152 -8.39 5.49 3.04
C ILE A 152 -9.65 6.18 3.57
N PRO A 153 -9.65 6.67 4.81
CA PRO A 153 -10.77 7.41 5.37
C PRO A 153 -11.03 8.71 4.58
N PRO A 154 -12.28 9.02 4.20
CA PRO A 154 -12.59 10.23 3.44
C PRO A 154 -12.29 11.53 4.22
N GLU A 155 -12.17 11.48 5.54
CA GLU A 155 -11.82 12.61 6.40
C GLU A 155 -10.46 13.24 6.02
N ILE A 156 -9.58 12.47 5.39
CA ILE A 156 -8.27 12.95 4.91
C ILE A 156 -8.44 13.97 3.78
N LEU A 157 -9.50 13.88 2.97
CA LEU A 157 -9.73 14.88 1.91
C LEU A 157 -10.01 16.27 2.49
N THR A 158 -10.73 16.33 3.61
CA THR A 158 -11.04 17.60 4.28
C THR A 158 -9.78 18.25 4.86
N SER A 159 -8.87 17.46 5.45
CA SER A 159 -7.61 18.00 5.97
C SER A 159 -6.68 18.49 4.86
N LEU A 160 -6.64 17.78 3.73
CA LEU A 160 -5.86 18.18 2.55
C LEU A 160 -6.39 19.46 1.89
N ALA A 161 -7.71 19.66 1.88
CA ALA A 161 -8.33 20.86 1.29
C ALA A 161 -7.94 22.17 2.01
N GLY A 162 -7.53 22.09 3.28
CA GLY A 162 -7.06 23.24 4.06
C GLY A 162 -5.56 23.53 3.93
N ILE A 163 -4.82 22.79 3.09
CA ILE A 163 -3.39 22.99 2.88
C ILE A 163 -3.17 23.87 1.65
N ASP A 164 -2.81 25.13 1.88
CA ASP A 164 -2.51 26.07 0.80
C ASP A 164 -1.12 25.82 0.17
N ASP A 165 -0.15 25.38 0.98
CA ASP A 165 1.20 25.11 0.49
C ASP A 165 1.25 23.84 -0.39
N ALA A 166 1.62 24.02 -1.66
CA ALA A 166 1.67 22.94 -2.64
C ALA A 166 2.74 21.88 -2.30
N GLY A 167 3.86 22.31 -1.70
CA GLY A 167 4.95 21.42 -1.29
C GLY A 167 4.50 20.45 -0.19
N ARG A 168 3.83 20.97 0.83
CA ARG A 168 3.24 20.23 1.95
C ARG A 168 2.10 19.34 1.50
N LEU A 169 1.26 19.80 0.56
CA LEU A 169 0.20 18.95 0.01
C LEU A 169 0.81 17.71 -0.67
N ALA A 170 1.83 17.90 -1.51
CA ALA A 170 2.50 16.80 -2.20
C ALA A 170 3.05 15.76 -1.20
N ASP A 171 3.72 16.24 -0.15
CA ASP A 171 4.30 15.39 0.89
C ASP A 171 3.22 14.62 1.68
N THR A 172 2.12 15.30 1.99
CA THR A 172 0.99 14.69 2.71
C THR A 172 0.30 13.62 1.86
N ILE A 173 0.10 13.85 0.56
CA ILE A 173 -0.49 12.86 -0.34
C ILE A 173 0.44 11.67 -0.53
N ALA A 174 1.74 11.91 -0.78
CA ALA A 174 2.73 10.85 -0.94
C ALA A 174 2.82 9.92 0.29
N ALA A 175 2.64 10.46 1.50
CA ALA A 175 2.59 9.68 2.73
C ALA A 175 1.42 8.66 2.77
N HIS A 176 0.27 9.01 2.18
CA HIS A 176 -0.94 8.18 2.17
C HIS A 176 -1.03 7.23 0.97
N LEU A 177 -0.19 7.39 -0.05
CA LEU A 177 -0.16 6.48 -1.19
C LEU A 177 0.61 5.18 -0.84
N PRO A 178 0.11 4.01 -1.29
CA PRO A 178 0.74 2.70 -1.09
C PRO A 178 1.89 2.47 -2.09
N LEU A 179 2.78 3.46 -2.22
CA LEU A 179 3.93 3.40 -3.12
C LEU A 179 5.02 2.50 -2.57
N LYS A 180 5.82 1.93 -3.47
CA LYS A 180 7.06 1.23 -3.10
C LYS A 180 8.06 2.20 -2.47
N LEU A 181 8.99 1.65 -1.69
CA LEU A 181 9.99 2.44 -0.99
C LEU A 181 10.77 3.34 -1.95
N GLU A 182 11.19 2.79 -3.09
CA GLU A 182 12.00 3.49 -4.10
C GLU A 182 11.25 4.71 -4.65
N GLN A 183 9.95 4.55 -4.95
CA GLN A 183 9.10 5.64 -5.43
C GLN A 183 8.89 6.71 -4.35
N LYS A 184 8.69 6.32 -3.08
CA LYS A 184 8.60 7.29 -1.97
C LYS A 184 9.91 8.07 -1.80
N GLN A 185 11.03 7.38 -1.95
CA GLN A 185 12.34 7.98 -1.86
C GLN A 185 12.58 8.95 -3.02
N GLU A 186 12.22 8.59 -4.26
CA GLU A 186 12.27 9.49 -5.42
C GLU A 186 11.47 10.78 -5.14
N VAL A 187 10.25 10.68 -4.59
CA VAL A 187 9.45 11.85 -4.22
C VAL A 187 10.13 12.71 -3.13
N LEU A 188 10.81 12.09 -2.17
CA LEU A 188 11.57 12.81 -1.14
C LEU A 188 12.77 13.55 -1.75
N GLU A 189 13.43 12.96 -2.73
CA GLU A 189 14.61 13.47 -3.42
C GLU A 189 14.31 14.60 -4.42
N ILE A 190 13.06 14.73 -4.89
CA ILE A 190 12.64 15.86 -5.73
C ILE A 190 12.36 17.09 -4.86
N PHE A 191 13.33 18.00 -4.81
CA PHE A 191 13.22 19.23 -4.03
C PHE A 191 12.27 20.26 -4.66
N GLY A 192 12.34 20.41 -5.99
CA GLY A 192 11.54 21.38 -6.73
C GLY A 192 10.06 21.03 -6.71
N ILE A 193 9.22 21.95 -6.22
CA ILE A 193 7.79 21.68 -5.95
C ILE A 193 7.04 21.26 -7.21
N ARG A 194 7.19 21.98 -8.32
CA ARG A 194 6.52 21.66 -9.59
C ARG A 194 6.87 20.26 -10.10
N LYS A 195 8.16 19.93 -10.10
CA LYS A 195 8.63 18.60 -10.51
C LYS A 195 8.07 17.51 -9.60
N ARG A 196 7.97 17.78 -8.30
CA ARG A 196 7.42 16.83 -7.32
C ARG A 196 5.93 16.62 -7.54
N LEU A 197 5.17 17.68 -7.77
CA LEU A 197 3.73 17.62 -8.09
C LEU A 197 3.47 16.83 -9.37
N ASP A 198 4.23 17.11 -10.43
CA ASP A 198 4.12 16.42 -11.73
C ASP A 198 4.40 14.92 -11.59
N HIS A 199 5.52 14.58 -10.92
CA HIS A 199 5.88 13.19 -10.68
C HIS A 199 4.82 12.46 -9.83
N LEU A 200 4.33 13.11 -8.77
CA LEU A 200 3.29 12.54 -7.90
C LEU A 200 1.95 12.35 -8.63
N LEU A 201 1.58 13.26 -9.52
CA LEU A 201 0.40 13.12 -10.39
C LEU A 201 0.52 11.87 -11.26
N GLY A 202 1.67 11.66 -11.91
CA GLY A 202 1.91 10.46 -12.72
C GLY A 202 1.82 9.16 -11.92
N LEU A 203 2.38 9.14 -10.70
CA LEU A 203 2.25 7.99 -9.80
C LEU A 203 0.79 7.73 -9.41
N LEU A 204 0.05 8.79 -9.10
CA LEU A 204 -1.35 8.71 -8.70
C LEU A 204 -2.26 8.22 -9.84
N GLU A 205 -2.03 8.69 -11.07
CA GLU A 205 -2.75 8.21 -12.26
C GLU A 205 -2.53 6.71 -12.48
N GLY A 206 -1.29 6.23 -12.35
CA GLY A 206 -0.98 4.80 -12.44
C GLY A 206 -1.73 3.96 -11.39
N GLU A 207 -1.80 4.44 -10.14
CA GLU A 207 -2.54 3.76 -9.07
C GLU A 207 -4.05 3.75 -9.32
N ILE A 208 -4.61 4.84 -9.83
CA ILE A 208 -6.02 4.91 -10.22
C ILE A 208 -6.33 3.89 -11.31
N ASP A 209 -5.48 3.78 -12.34
CA ASP A 209 -5.66 2.84 -13.43
C ASP A 209 -5.64 1.37 -12.96
N ILE A 210 -4.70 1.02 -12.07
CA ILE A 210 -4.64 -0.30 -11.44
C ILE A 210 -5.94 -0.60 -10.71
N LEU A 211 -6.42 0.31 -9.85
CA LEU A 211 -7.66 0.13 -9.10
C LEU A 211 -8.88 -0.02 -10.01
N GLN A 212 -8.93 0.70 -11.14
CA GLN A 212 -10.00 0.57 -12.12
C GLN A 212 -9.98 -0.80 -12.81
N VAL A 213 -8.80 -1.31 -13.17
CA VAL A 213 -8.64 -2.66 -13.71
C VAL A 213 -9.10 -3.71 -12.69
N GLU A 214 -8.65 -3.61 -11.44
CA GLU A 214 -9.07 -4.52 -10.37
C GLU A 214 -10.60 -4.52 -10.17
N LYS A 215 -11.21 -3.33 -10.16
CA LYS A 215 -12.66 -3.17 -10.05
C LYS A 215 -13.39 -3.86 -11.21
N ARG A 216 -12.89 -3.73 -12.45
CA ARG A 216 -13.45 -4.41 -13.63
C ARG A 216 -13.33 -5.93 -13.53
N ILE A 217 -12.18 -6.44 -13.09
CA ILE A 217 -11.95 -7.89 -12.87
C ILE A 217 -12.92 -8.42 -11.81
N ARG A 218 -12.99 -7.76 -10.65
CA ARG A 218 -13.90 -8.14 -9.55
C ARG A 218 -15.36 -8.16 -10.01
N GLY A 219 -15.77 -7.17 -10.81
CA GLY A 219 -17.12 -7.13 -11.39
C GLY A 219 -17.40 -8.24 -12.40
N ARG A 220 -16.40 -8.68 -13.18
CA ARG A 220 -16.53 -9.83 -14.09
C ARG A 220 -16.67 -11.14 -13.31
N VAL A 221 -15.79 -11.37 -12.32
CA VAL A 221 -15.82 -12.56 -11.47
C VAL A 221 -17.14 -12.67 -10.72
N ARG A 222 -17.62 -11.58 -10.12
CA ARG A 222 -18.91 -11.56 -9.42
C ARG A 222 -20.08 -11.96 -10.32
N ARG A 223 -20.17 -11.41 -11.54
CA ARG A 223 -21.22 -11.77 -12.51
C ARG A 223 -21.16 -13.25 -12.92
N GLN A 224 -19.96 -13.78 -13.11
CA GLN A 224 -19.77 -15.19 -13.43
C GLN A 224 -20.21 -16.09 -12.26
N MET A 225 -19.84 -15.74 -11.03
CA MET A 225 -20.28 -16.48 -9.83
C MET A 225 -21.80 -16.45 -9.65
N GLU A 226 -22.43 -15.28 -9.78
CA GLU A 226 -23.89 -15.12 -9.68
C GLU A 226 -24.61 -15.96 -10.75
N LYS A 227 -24.05 -16.05 -11.97
CA LYS A 227 -24.57 -16.91 -13.03
C LYS A 227 -24.45 -18.39 -12.67
N SER A 228 -23.25 -18.84 -12.27
CA SER A 228 -23.02 -20.24 -11.90
C SER A 228 -23.84 -20.68 -10.69
N GLN A 229 -23.99 -19.83 -9.67
CA GLN A 229 -24.87 -20.11 -8.52
C GLN A 229 -26.33 -20.21 -8.96
N ARG A 230 -26.79 -19.32 -9.84
CA ARG A 230 -28.16 -19.37 -10.38
C ARG A 230 -28.39 -20.64 -11.20
N GLU A 231 -27.47 -21.01 -12.08
CA GLU A 231 -27.56 -22.24 -12.88
C GLU A 231 -27.56 -23.48 -11.99
N TYR A 232 -26.68 -23.54 -11.00
CA TYR A 232 -26.66 -24.61 -10.00
C TYR A 232 -28.00 -24.72 -9.27
N TYR A 233 -28.51 -23.61 -8.76
CA TYR A 233 -29.77 -23.55 -8.02
C TYR A 233 -30.97 -23.98 -8.89
N LEU A 234 -31.05 -23.48 -10.14
CA LEU A 234 -32.11 -23.85 -11.08
C LEU A 234 -32.05 -25.33 -11.46
N ASN A 235 -30.86 -25.88 -11.68
CA ASN A 235 -30.71 -27.31 -11.99
C ASN A 235 -31.13 -28.20 -10.81
N GLU A 236 -30.80 -27.82 -9.58
CA GLU A 236 -31.27 -28.56 -8.40
C GLU A 236 -32.78 -28.44 -8.22
N GLN A 237 -33.39 -27.28 -8.52
CA GLN A 237 -34.85 -27.16 -8.56
C GLN A 237 -35.49 -28.05 -9.61
N VAL A 238 -34.94 -28.11 -10.84
CA VAL A 238 -35.47 -28.97 -11.90
C VAL A 238 -35.39 -30.43 -11.49
N LYS A 239 -34.27 -30.90 -10.93
CA LYS A 239 -34.16 -32.27 -10.42
C LYS A 239 -35.15 -32.56 -9.30
N ALA A 240 -35.36 -31.62 -8.37
CA ALA A 240 -36.34 -31.76 -7.32
C ALA A 240 -37.77 -31.84 -7.89
N ILE A 241 -38.09 -30.99 -8.87
CA ILE A 241 -39.38 -31.00 -9.56
C ILE A 241 -39.59 -32.31 -10.32
N GLN A 242 -38.60 -32.82 -11.07
CA GLN A 242 -38.68 -34.12 -11.77
C GLN A 242 -38.91 -35.28 -10.80
N LYS A 243 -38.29 -35.22 -9.62
CA LYS A 243 -38.49 -36.20 -8.55
C LYS A 243 -39.89 -36.11 -7.93
N GLU A 244 -40.45 -34.91 -7.75
CA GLU A 244 -41.80 -34.67 -7.19
C GLU A 244 -42.93 -34.89 -8.22
N LEU A 245 -42.71 -34.59 -9.51
CA LEU A 245 -43.65 -34.83 -10.62
C LEU A 245 -43.74 -36.30 -11.02
N GLY A 246 -42.90 -37.18 -10.45
CA GLY A 246 -43.07 -38.61 -10.61
C GLY A 246 -42.51 -39.18 -11.91
N GLU A 247 -41.40 -38.65 -12.45
CA GLU A 247 -40.57 -39.42 -13.42
C GLU A 247 -39.75 -40.51 -12.71
N GLY A 248 -40.40 -41.24 -11.81
CA GLY A 248 -39.86 -42.41 -11.13
C GLY A 248 -40.15 -43.74 -11.82
N GLU A 249 -41.14 -43.82 -12.71
CA GLU A 249 -41.52 -45.10 -13.36
C GLU A 249 -41.94 -45.00 -14.86
N ASP A 250 -42.50 -43.89 -15.35
CA ASP A 250 -43.11 -43.89 -16.70
C ASP A 250 -42.11 -43.84 -17.89
N GLY A 251 -40.89 -43.37 -17.68
CA GLY A 251 -39.84 -43.41 -18.72
C GLY A 251 -39.25 -44.80 -18.95
N ALA A 252 -39.35 -45.69 -17.96
CA ALA A 252 -38.89 -47.08 -18.04
C ALA A 252 -39.95 -47.99 -18.68
N ASP A 253 -41.23 -47.63 -18.58
CA ASP A 253 -42.32 -48.45 -19.09
C ASP A 253 -42.34 -48.51 -20.63
N PHE A 254 -41.99 -47.44 -21.35
CA PHE A 254 -41.95 -47.49 -22.81
C PHE A 254 -40.88 -48.45 -23.36
N GLU A 255 -39.67 -48.43 -22.80
CA GLU A 255 -38.60 -49.35 -23.21
C GLU A 255 -38.89 -50.81 -22.80
N ASP A 256 -39.52 -51.02 -21.65
CA ASP A 256 -39.89 -52.35 -21.18
C ASP A 256 -41.12 -52.92 -21.92
N VAL A 257 -42.08 -52.08 -22.32
CA VAL A 257 -43.19 -52.45 -23.20
C VAL A 257 -42.66 -52.81 -24.59
N GLU A 258 -41.72 -52.04 -25.15
CA GLU A 258 -41.11 -52.35 -26.45
C GLU A 258 -40.35 -53.69 -26.42
N LYS A 259 -39.62 -53.97 -25.33
CA LYS A 259 -38.96 -55.27 -25.11
C LYS A 259 -39.97 -56.42 -24.98
N LYS A 260 -41.07 -56.22 -24.25
CA LYS A 260 -42.15 -57.23 -24.12
C LYS A 260 -42.82 -57.52 -25.46
N ILE A 261 -43.08 -56.49 -26.28
CA ILE A 261 -43.65 -56.65 -27.63
C ILE A 261 -42.71 -57.47 -28.52
N LYS A 262 -41.40 -57.17 -28.51
CA LYS A 262 -40.40 -57.94 -29.27
C LYS A 262 -40.24 -59.38 -28.78
N ALA A 263 -40.32 -59.62 -27.47
CA ALA A 263 -40.19 -60.95 -26.88
C ALA A 263 -41.41 -61.86 -27.15
N ALA A 264 -42.62 -61.30 -27.29
CA ALA A 264 -43.86 -62.06 -27.40
C ALA A 264 -44.07 -62.82 -28.73
N HIS A 265 -43.18 -62.69 -29.73
CA HIS A 265 -43.21 -63.44 -31.00
C HIS A 265 -44.58 -63.43 -31.69
N MET A 266 -45.25 -62.28 -31.67
CA MET A 266 -46.61 -62.14 -32.19
C MET A 266 -46.65 -62.25 -33.72
N PRO A 267 -47.73 -62.81 -34.30
CA PRO A 267 -47.98 -62.74 -35.75
C PRO A 267 -48.05 -61.28 -36.24
N LYS A 268 -47.67 -61.05 -37.52
CA LYS A 268 -47.50 -59.71 -38.11
C LYS A 268 -48.67 -58.74 -37.85
N GLU A 269 -49.91 -59.21 -37.94
CA GLU A 269 -51.10 -58.37 -37.73
C GLU A 269 -51.25 -57.90 -36.27
N ALA A 270 -50.93 -58.75 -35.29
CA ALA A 270 -51.03 -58.42 -33.87
C ALA A 270 -49.93 -57.45 -33.43
N ARG A 271 -48.71 -57.63 -33.95
CA ARG A 271 -47.58 -56.73 -33.69
C ARG A 271 -47.83 -55.32 -34.22
N THR A 272 -48.37 -55.22 -35.44
CA THR A 272 -48.67 -53.91 -36.06
C THR A 272 -49.74 -53.14 -35.29
N LYS A 273 -50.67 -53.84 -34.64
CA LYS A 273 -51.72 -53.22 -33.82
C LYS A 273 -51.21 -52.80 -32.44
N ALA A 274 -50.31 -53.59 -31.85
CA ALA A 274 -49.66 -53.28 -30.56
C ALA A 274 -48.59 -52.17 -30.64
N GLU A 275 -47.98 -51.97 -31.82
CA GLU A 275 -47.06 -50.85 -32.07
C GLU A 275 -47.79 -49.54 -32.45
N ALA A 276 -49.11 -49.57 -32.62
CA ALA A 276 -49.93 -48.43 -33.05
C ALA A 276 -50.82 -47.81 -31.93
N GLU A 277 -50.97 -48.49 -30.79
CA GLU A 277 -51.49 -47.91 -29.53
C GLU A 277 -50.34 -47.31 -28.71
#